data_AF-A0A200I1A2-F1
#
_entry.id   AF-A0A200I1A2-F1
#
_cell.length_a   1.000
_cell.length_b   1.000
_cell.length_c   1.000
_cell.angle_alpha   90.00
_cell.angle_beta   90.00
_cell.angle_gamma   90.00
#
_symmetry.space_group_name_H-M   'P 1'
#
loop_
_entity.id
_entity.type
_entity.pdbx_description
1 polymer ?
#
loop_
_entity_poly.entity_id
_entity_poly.type
_entity_poly.pdbx_seq_one_letter_code
_entity_poly.pdbx_strand_id
1 'polypeptide(L)'
;MGIKVLIITDIDAADKNNNGRYIKSPPNVAKYTSNASIKAFFKDTNLDTSNNQFKELVEKKTEDKIKDNIRIAYQIPEIDDEYQASSFEDAFIALNKDFILKNKDGFYEYGALKDFENDEIVSGDYYNFALKNVAKKSAFASSLLYFDKEDGNEDEKWKVPHYIEEGLLWIR
;
A
#
# COMPACT_ATOMS: atom_id res chain seq x y z
N MET A 1 -11.97 -30.46 -0.17
CA MET A 1 -10.94 -29.40 -0.18
C MET A 1 -11.67 -28.08 -0.40
N GLY A 2 -11.54 -27.14 0.54
CA GLY A 2 -12.27 -25.87 0.50
C GLY A 2 -11.68 -24.87 -0.51
N ILE A 3 -12.46 -23.84 -0.86
CA ILE A 3 -12.04 -22.76 -1.76
C ILE A 3 -11.03 -21.88 -1.03
N LYS A 4 -9.80 -21.70 -1.54
CA LYS A 4 -8.88 -20.70 -0.97
C LYS A 4 -9.41 -19.28 -1.25
N VAL A 5 -9.23 -18.35 -0.31
CA VAL A 5 -9.64 -16.94 -0.42
C VAL A 5 -8.47 -16.03 -0.08
N LEU A 6 -8.15 -15.09 -0.96
CA LEU A 6 -7.16 -14.03 -0.72
C LEU A 6 -7.88 -12.69 -0.58
N ILE A 7 -7.59 -11.98 0.51
CA ILE A 7 -8.04 -10.61 0.76
C ILE A 7 -6.83 -9.68 0.61
N ILE A 8 -6.85 -8.79 -0.38
CA ILE A 8 -5.83 -7.73 -0.52
C ILE A 8 -6.48 -6.41 -0.15
N THR A 9 -5.86 -5.66 0.76
CA THR A 9 -6.47 -4.43 1.30
C THR A 9 -5.41 -3.44 1.79
N ASP A 10 -5.77 -2.16 1.85
CA ASP A 10 -4.90 -1.12 2.41
C ASP A 10 -4.78 -1.28 3.93
N ILE A 11 -3.60 -1.02 4.50
CA ILE A 11 -3.39 -0.99 5.94
C ILE A 11 -4.05 0.23 6.59
N ASP A 12 -4.27 1.31 5.82
CA ASP A 12 -4.97 2.53 6.22
C ASP A 12 -4.47 3.12 7.55
N ALA A 13 -3.20 3.54 7.55
CA ALA A 13 -2.55 4.14 8.72
C ALA A 13 -3.35 5.34 9.25
N ALA A 14 -3.66 5.31 10.54
CA ALA A 14 -4.56 6.27 11.15
C ALA A 14 -4.20 6.58 12.61
N ASP A 15 -4.63 7.76 13.03
CA ASP A 15 -4.69 8.17 14.43
C ASP A 15 -6.10 8.57 14.83
N LYS A 16 -6.31 8.77 16.13
CA LYS A 16 -7.57 9.30 16.66
C LYS A 16 -7.42 10.79 16.95
N ASN A 17 -8.34 11.59 16.44
CA ASN A 17 -8.45 12.99 16.85
C ASN A 17 -9.04 13.12 18.27
N ASN A 18 -9.15 14.35 18.78
CA ASN A 18 -9.69 14.63 20.12
C ASN A 18 -11.13 14.09 20.34
N ASN A 19 -11.88 13.85 19.27
CA ASN A 19 -13.25 13.31 19.32
C ASN A 19 -13.27 11.78 19.17
N GLY A 20 -12.11 11.11 19.21
CA GLY A 20 -11.97 9.66 19.05
C GLY A 20 -12.19 9.14 17.63
N ARG A 21 -12.33 10.04 16.63
CA ARG A 21 -12.52 9.64 15.22
C ARG A 21 -11.19 9.35 14.55
N TYR A 22 -11.16 8.31 13.73
CA TYR A 22 -10.00 7.99 12.90
C TYR A 22 -9.74 9.10 11.86
N ILE A 23 -8.50 9.55 11.80
CA ILE A 23 -7.95 10.46 10.80
C ILE A 23 -6.72 9.81 10.17
N LYS A 24 -6.46 10.09 8.89
CA LYS A 24 -5.25 9.59 8.21
C LYS A 24 -4.01 10.10 8.94
N SER A 25 -3.02 9.23 9.08
CA SER A 25 -1.76 9.54 9.76
C SER A 25 -0.59 8.96 8.96
N PRO A 26 0.57 9.64 8.91
CA PRO A 26 1.77 9.05 8.34
C PRO A 26 2.11 7.72 9.04
N PRO A 27 2.48 6.66 8.30
CA PRO A 27 2.73 5.33 8.87
C PRO A 27 3.75 5.28 10.01
N ASN A 28 4.79 6.12 9.96
CA ASN A 28 5.84 6.16 10.97
C ASN A 28 5.39 6.66 12.35
N VAL A 29 4.23 7.33 12.44
CA VAL A 29 3.67 7.85 13.71
C VAL A 29 2.28 7.28 14.02
N ALA A 30 1.65 6.60 13.06
CA ALA A 30 0.31 6.03 13.22
C ALA A 30 0.26 4.98 14.33
N LYS A 31 -0.81 5.03 15.15
CA LYS A 31 -1.06 4.01 16.19
C LYS A 31 -2.16 3.03 15.82
N TYR A 32 -2.96 3.34 14.82
CA TYR A 32 -4.14 2.56 14.47
C TYR A 32 -4.21 2.29 12.97
N THR A 33 -5.03 1.31 12.61
CA THR A 33 -5.59 1.21 11.26
C THR A 33 -7.02 1.75 11.28
N SER A 34 -7.47 2.40 10.20
CA SER A 34 -8.89 2.71 10.02
C SER A 34 -9.66 1.60 9.28
N ASN A 35 -8.96 0.59 8.75
CA ASN A 35 -9.52 -0.51 7.97
C ASN A 35 -10.32 -1.47 8.85
N ALA A 36 -11.64 -1.55 8.61
CA ALA A 36 -12.53 -2.42 9.38
C ALA A 36 -12.33 -3.92 9.08
N SER A 37 -11.93 -4.26 7.84
CA SER A 37 -11.70 -5.65 7.43
C SER A 37 -10.48 -6.24 8.13
N ILE A 38 -9.38 -5.48 8.26
CA ILE A 38 -8.20 -5.89 9.03
C ILE A 38 -8.57 -6.12 10.50
N LYS A 39 -9.31 -5.17 11.12
CA LYS A 39 -9.76 -5.32 12.51
C LYS A 39 -10.64 -6.55 12.71
N ALA A 40 -11.56 -6.81 11.78
CA ALA A 40 -12.40 -7.99 11.82
C ALA A 40 -11.58 -9.27 11.65
N PHE A 41 -10.61 -9.27 10.74
CA PHE A 41 -9.72 -10.41 10.49
C PHE A 41 -8.92 -10.76 11.76
N PHE A 42 -8.34 -9.79 12.47
CA PHE A 42 -7.50 -10.02 13.66
C PHE A 42 -8.21 -9.87 15.02
N LYS A 43 -9.55 -9.98 15.02
CA LYS A 43 -10.35 -9.81 16.25
C LYS A 43 -10.04 -10.86 17.32
N ASP A 44 -9.77 -12.09 16.93
CA ASP A 44 -9.40 -13.20 17.81
C ASP A 44 -8.01 -13.04 18.46
N THR A 45 -7.12 -12.24 17.85
CA THR A 45 -5.83 -11.87 18.44
C THR A 45 -5.90 -10.58 19.26
N ASN A 46 -7.11 -10.09 19.57
CA ASN A 46 -7.37 -8.88 20.36
C ASN A 46 -6.72 -7.60 19.82
N LEU A 47 -6.55 -7.48 18.49
CA LEU A 47 -5.97 -6.29 17.84
C LEU A 47 -6.77 -5.02 18.19
N ASP A 48 -8.08 -5.14 18.37
CA ASP A 48 -8.96 -4.04 18.74
C ASP A 48 -8.67 -3.44 20.13
N THR A 49 -8.09 -4.24 21.04
CA THR A 49 -7.66 -3.81 22.38
C THR A 49 -6.22 -3.31 22.44
N SER A 50 -5.46 -3.45 21.35
CA SER A 50 -4.07 -3.02 21.31
C SER A 50 -3.92 -1.50 21.45
N ASN A 51 -2.90 -1.10 22.21
CA ASN A 51 -2.48 0.30 22.35
C ASN A 51 -1.74 0.83 21.10
N ASN A 52 -1.29 -0.07 20.21
CA ASN A 52 -0.67 0.28 18.94
C ASN A 52 -0.96 -0.80 17.89
N GLN A 53 -2.17 -0.74 17.32
CA GLN A 53 -2.64 -1.67 16.31
C GLN A 53 -1.75 -1.64 15.06
N PHE A 54 -1.26 -0.46 14.69
CA PHE A 54 -0.47 -0.30 13.47
C PHE A 54 0.86 -1.03 13.59
N LYS A 55 1.60 -0.82 14.68
CA LYS A 55 2.84 -1.56 14.96
C LYS A 55 2.63 -3.07 14.96
N GLU A 56 1.60 -3.55 15.64
CA GLU A 56 1.29 -4.99 15.66
C GLU A 56 1.01 -5.56 14.27
N LEU A 57 0.35 -4.79 13.38
CA LEU A 57 0.08 -5.20 12.00
C LEU A 57 1.36 -5.31 11.16
N VAL A 58 2.27 -4.36 11.32
CA VAL A 58 3.58 -4.35 10.63
C VAL A 58 4.45 -5.52 11.09
N GLU A 59 4.36 -5.89 12.37
CA GLU A 59 5.13 -6.99 12.97
C GLU A 59 4.50 -8.39 12.74
N LYS A 60 3.32 -8.49 12.10
CA LYS A 60 2.68 -9.78 11.79
C LYS A 60 3.52 -10.61 10.85
N LYS A 61 3.71 -11.88 11.21
CA LYS A 61 4.37 -12.87 10.36
C LYS A 61 3.40 -13.45 9.33
N THR A 62 3.95 -14.13 8.34
CA THR A 62 3.21 -14.82 7.28
C THR A 62 2.13 -15.75 7.84
N GLU A 63 2.42 -16.47 8.93
CA GLU A 63 1.51 -17.42 9.54
C GLU A 63 0.32 -16.72 10.21
N ASP A 64 0.54 -15.54 10.80
CA ASP A 64 -0.53 -14.79 11.47
C ASP A 64 -1.57 -14.27 10.46
N LYS A 65 -1.15 -14.07 9.21
CA LYS A 65 -1.99 -13.56 8.11
C LYS A 65 -2.84 -14.66 7.44
N ILE A 66 -2.76 -15.91 7.92
CA ILE A 66 -3.50 -17.06 7.37
C ILE A 66 -4.45 -17.63 8.43
N LYS A 67 -5.71 -17.86 8.03
CA LYS A 67 -6.74 -18.50 8.83
C LYS A 67 -7.48 -19.53 8.00
N ASP A 68 -7.31 -20.80 8.32
CA ASP A 68 -7.84 -21.92 7.54
C ASP A 68 -7.47 -21.79 6.04
N ASN A 69 -8.47 -21.51 5.20
CA ASN A 69 -8.37 -21.33 3.76
C ASN A 69 -8.38 -19.86 3.32
N ILE A 70 -8.17 -18.91 4.25
CA ILE A 70 -8.21 -17.47 3.99
C ILE A 70 -6.84 -16.84 4.32
N ARG A 71 -6.29 -16.03 3.42
CA ARG A 71 -5.13 -15.17 3.68
C ARG A 71 -5.50 -13.70 3.52
N ILE A 72 -4.98 -12.85 4.40
CA ILE A 72 -5.00 -11.39 4.22
C ILE A 72 -3.61 -10.89 3.80
N ALA A 73 -3.59 -9.91 2.90
CA ALA A 73 -2.40 -9.19 2.47
C ALA A 73 -2.68 -7.69 2.54
N TYR A 74 -1.75 -6.96 3.13
CA TYR A 74 -1.77 -5.50 3.28
C TYR A 74 -0.32 -5.00 3.31
N GLN A 75 -0.11 -3.69 3.13
CA GLN A 75 1.24 -3.14 2.96
C GLN A 75 2.16 -3.51 4.14
N ILE A 76 3.32 -4.06 3.80
CA ILE A 76 4.49 -4.28 4.65
C ILE A 76 5.70 -3.67 3.93
N PRO A 77 6.83 -3.42 4.62
CA PRO A 77 8.02 -2.92 3.95
C PRO A 77 8.50 -3.90 2.87
N GLU A 78 9.10 -3.35 1.82
CA GLU A 78 9.72 -4.14 0.76
C GLU A 78 10.96 -4.89 1.29
N ILE A 79 11.42 -5.90 0.55
CA ILE A 79 12.64 -6.63 0.93
C ILE A 79 13.83 -5.66 0.88
N ASP A 80 14.62 -5.64 1.97
CA ASP A 80 15.76 -4.72 2.15
C ASP A 80 15.39 -3.22 2.15
N ASP A 81 14.12 -2.88 2.39
CA ASP A 81 13.62 -1.52 2.61
C ASP A 81 12.88 -1.44 3.96
N GLU A 82 13.01 -0.32 4.66
CA GLU A 82 12.31 -0.05 5.92
C GLU A 82 11.04 0.80 5.72
N TYR A 83 10.77 1.26 4.50
CA TYR A 83 9.63 2.11 4.20
C TYR A 83 8.30 1.36 4.39
N GLN A 84 7.51 1.80 5.36
CA GLN A 84 6.16 1.28 5.59
C GLN A 84 5.13 2.19 4.91
N ALA A 85 4.48 1.68 3.87
CA ALA A 85 3.39 2.36 3.19
C ALA A 85 2.03 2.22 3.91
N SER A 86 1.12 3.16 3.65
CA SER A 86 -0.26 3.21 4.18
C SER A 86 -1.31 2.66 3.21
N SER A 87 -1.09 2.83 1.91
CA SER A 87 -2.02 2.46 0.85
C SER A 87 -1.31 1.88 -0.37
N PHE A 88 -2.10 1.36 -1.33
CA PHE A 88 -1.58 0.90 -2.61
C PHE A 88 -0.75 1.97 -3.33
N GLU A 89 -1.24 3.21 -3.44
CA GLU A 89 -0.53 4.24 -4.20
C GLU A 89 0.79 4.62 -3.55
N ASP A 90 0.80 4.70 -2.23
CA ASP A 90 1.99 4.96 -1.42
C ASP A 90 3.05 3.86 -1.63
N ALA A 91 2.66 2.60 -1.47
CA ALA A 91 3.56 1.45 -1.68
C ALA A 91 4.08 1.39 -3.13
N PHE A 92 3.19 1.60 -4.10
CA PHE A 92 3.55 1.53 -5.50
C PHE A 92 4.55 2.63 -5.87
N ILE A 93 4.30 3.87 -5.44
CA ILE A 93 5.17 5.02 -5.74
C ILE A 93 6.54 4.83 -5.08
N ALA A 94 6.59 4.36 -3.83
CA ALA A 94 7.84 4.08 -3.13
C ALA A 94 8.72 3.07 -3.89
N LEU A 95 8.11 1.95 -4.31
CA LEU A 95 8.81 0.88 -5.03
C LEU A 95 9.17 1.25 -6.48
N ASN A 96 8.34 2.05 -7.14
CA ASN A 96 8.39 2.29 -8.59
C ASN A 96 8.69 3.75 -8.95
N LYS A 97 9.45 4.47 -8.12
CA LYS A 97 9.73 5.90 -8.33
C LYS A 97 10.29 6.22 -9.72
N ASP A 98 11.19 5.40 -10.25
CA ASP A 98 11.85 5.63 -11.54
C ASP A 98 10.85 5.44 -12.70
N PHE A 99 9.96 4.46 -12.59
CA PHE A 99 8.85 4.25 -13.53
C PHE A 99 7.87 5.44 -13.51
N ILE A 100 7.54 5.97 -12.33
CA ILE A 100 6.69 7.16 -12.19
C ILE A 100 7.35 8.39 -12.82
N LEU A 101 8.64 8.61 -12.55
CA LEU A 101 9.40 9.73 -13.12
C LEU A 101 9.50 9.65 -14.65
N LYS A 102 9.75 8.46 -15.19
CA LYS A 102 9.85 8.24 -16.64
C LYS A 102 8.55 8.50 -17.37
N ASN A 103 7.41 8.13 -16.78
CA ASN A 103 6.09 8.27 -17.37
C ASN A 103 5.30 9.48 -16.85
N LYS A 104 5.97 10.41 -16.14
CA LYS A 104 5.36 11.54 -15.43
C LYS A 104 4.36 12.32 -16.29
N ASP A 105 4.77 12.75 -17.48
CA ASP A 105 3.92 13.53 -18.38
C ASP A 105 2.67 12.73 -18.78
N GLY A 106 2.84 11.44 -19.06
CA GLY A 106 1.72 10.53 -19.33
C GLY A 106 0.75 10.41 -18.17
N PHE A 107 1.25 10.25 -16.93
CA PHE A 107 0.40 10.19 -15.74
C PHE A 107 -0.40 11.49 -15.53
N TYR A 108 0.21 12.64 -15.82
CA TYR A 108 -0.45 13.94 -15.74
C TYR A 108 -1.53 14.10 -16.82
N GLU A 109 -1.19 13.82 -18.09
CA GLU A 109 -2.14 13.89 -19.22
C GLU A 109 -3.32 12.93 -19.05
N TYR A 110 -3.07 11.73 -18.52
CA TYR A 110 -4.11 10.74 -18.20
C TYR A 110 -5.00 11.17 -17.01
N GLY A 111 -4.60 12.20 -16.25
CA GLY A 111 -5.30 12.66 -15.05
C GLY A 111 -5.18 11.70 -13.87
N ALA A 112 -4.15 10.86 -13.86
CA ALA A 112 -3.82 9.95 -12.77
C ALA A 112 -3.05 10.66 -11.66
N LEU A 113 -2.04 11.45 -12.04
CA LEU A 113 -1.27 12.32 -11.14
C LEU A 113 -1.53 13.79 -11.47
N LYS A 114 -1.35 14.68 -10.50
CA LYS A 114 -1.19 16.11 -10.73
C LYS A 114 0.20 16.37 -11.31
N ASP A 115 0.40 17.53 -11.89
CA ASP A 115 1.75 17.99 -12.19
C ASP A 115 2.54 18.19 -10.89
N PHE A 116 3.80 17.76 -10.87
CA PHE A 116 4.67 17.74 -9.69
C PHE A 116 6.13 17.94 -10.10
N GLU A 117 6.99 18.44 -9.23
CA GLU A 117 8.43 18.53 -9.51
C GLU A 117 9.16 17.24 -9.16
N ASN A 118 10.20 16.87 -9.90
CA ASN A 118 10.92 15.59 -9.69
C ASN A 118 11.49 15.47 -8.26
N ASP A 119 11.89 16.59 -7.65
CA ASP A 119 12.39 16.62 -6.27
C ASP A 119 11.33 16.20 -5.24
N GLU A 120 10.04 16.32 -5.54
CA GLU A 120 8.96 15.94 -4.63
C GLU A 120 8.96 14.43 -4.34
N ILE A 121 9.21 13.60 -5.36
CA ILE A 121 9.28 12.13 -5.20
C ILE A 121 10.67 11.67 -4.74
N VAL A 122 11.74 12.34 -5.18
CA VAL A 122 13.12 12.02 -4.79
C VAL A 122 13.37 12.27 -3.29
N SER A 123 12.57 13.14 -2.66
CA SER A 123 12.61 13.38 -1.22
C SER A 123 12.39 12.13 -0.34
N GLY A 124 11.74 11.10 -0.89
CA GLY A 124 11.42 9.86 -0.16
C GLY A 124 10.16 9.93 0.72
N ASP A 125 9.46 11.07 0.76
CA ASP A 125 8.17 11.21 1.46
C ASP A 125 7.00 10.74 0.58
N TYR A 126 6.99 9.44 0.27
CA TYR A 126 6.03 8.86 -0.67
C TYR A 126 4.58 8.92 -0.17
N TYR A 127 4.38 8.89 1.15
CA TYR A 127 3.06 9.04 1.77
C TYR A 127 2.44 10.40 1.44
N ASN A 128 3.17 11.49 1.70
CA ASN A 128 2.66 12.83 1.41
C ASN A 128 2.62 13.09 -0.09
N PHE A 129 3.58 12.57 -0.86
CA PHE A 129 3.55 12.62 -2.31
C PHE A 129 2.27 11.98 -2.86
N ALA A 130 1.94 10.75 -2.46
CA ALA A 130 0.75 10.06 -2.91
C ALA A 130 -0.53 10.81 -2.51
N LEU A 131 -0.60 11.30 -1.27
CA LEU A 131 -1.75 12.05 -0.75
C LEU A 131 -1.98 13.36 -1.52
N LYS A 132 -0.90 14.06 -1.90
CA LYS A 132 -0.95 15.35 -2.61
C LYS A 132 -1.19 15.17 -4.10
N ASN A 133 -0.48 14.24 -4.73
CA ASN A 133 -0.29 14.20 -6.18
C ASN A 133 -1.15 13.14 -6.88
N VAL A 134 -1.66 12.11 -6.21
CA VAL A 134 -2.64 11.21 -6.82
C VAL A 134 -3.96 11.96 -7.01
N ALA A 135 -4.32 12.23 -8.28
CA ALA A 135 -5.52 12.97 -8.62
C ALA A 135 -6.77 12.08 -8.54
N LYS A 136 -6.69 10.86 -9.08
CA LYS A 136 -7.78 9.87 -9.08
C LYS A 136 -7.21 8.46 -8.97
N LYS A 137 -7.57 7.74 -7.91
CA LYS A 137 -7.09 6.36 -7.65
C LYS A 137 -7.38 5.38 -8.80
N SER A 138 -8.59 5.44 -9.37
CA SER A 138 -8.97 4.58 -10.49
C SER A 138 -8.21 4.89 -11.77
N ALA A 139 -7.96 6.18 -12.05
CA ALA A 139 -7.15 6.60 -13.18
C ALA A 139 -5.69 6.19 -12.99
N PHE A 140 -5.16 6.35 -11.76
CA PHE A 140 -3.83 5.87 -11.38
C PHE A 140 -3.68 4.38 -11.65
N ALA A 141 -4.55 3.52 -11.11
CA ALA A 141 -4.49 2.09 -11.35
C ALA A 141 -4.58 1.72 -12.85
N SER A 142 -5.44 2.39 -13.61
CA SER A 142 -5.60 2.13 -15.04
C SER A 142 -4.36 2.56 -15.85
N SER A 143 -3.73 3.68 -15.48
CA SER A 143 -2.56 4.18 -16.19
C SER A 143 -1.32 3.31 -15.96
N LEU A 144 -1.23 2.60 -14.82
CA LEU A 144 -0.18 1.61 -14.60
C LEU A 144 -0.17 0.53 -15.68
N LEU A 145 -1.35 0.00 -16.02
CA LEU A 145 -1.51 -1.02 -17.07
C LEU A 145 -1.19 -0.48 -18.47
N TYR A 146 -1.42 0.81 -18.69
CA TYR A 146 -1.19 1.44 -20.00
C TYR A 146 0.28 1.78 -20.24
N PHE A 147 1.01 2.20 -19.19
CA PHE A 147 2.41 2.60 -19.30
C PHE A 147 3.40 1.44 -19.12
N ASP A 148 2.95 0.30 -18.62
CA ASP A 148 3.77 -0.90 -18.52
C ASP A 148 4.12 -1.45 -19.91
N LYS A 149 5.41 -1.53 -20.21
CA LYS A 149 5.88 -2.09 -21.48
C LYS A 149 6.52 -3.46 -21.23
N GLU A 150 5.82 -4.52 -21.63
CA GLU A 150 6.30 -5.90 -21.48
C GLU A 150 7.68 -6.14 -22.12
N ASP A 151 8.00 -5.44 -23.21
CA ASP A 151 9.29 -5.53 -23.92
C ASP A 151 10.26 -4.37 -23.60
N GLY A 152 9.95 -3.55 -22.60
CA GLY A 152 10.76 -2.39 -22.21
C GLY A 152 11.96 -2.72 -21.32
N ASN A 153 12.81 -1.71 -21.10
CA ASN A 153 13.90 -1.74 -20.11
C ASN A 153 13.35 -1.80 -18.67
N GLU A 154 14.21 -2.01 -17.66
CA GLU A 154 13.78 -2.16 -16.25
C GLU A 154 12.95 -0.97 -15.71
N ASP A 155 13.24 0.26 -16.16
CA ASP A 155 12.52 1.48 -15.79
C ASP A 155 11.22 1.70 -16.60
N GLU A 156 10.95 0.84 -17.59
CA GLU A 156 9.69 0.78 -18.35
C GLU A 156 8.74 -0.30 -17.83
N LYS A 157 9.17 -1.05 -16.81
CA LYS A 157 8.39 -2.06 -16.10
C LYS A 157 8.22 -1.64 -14.66
N TRP A 158 7.02 -1.83 -14.13
CA TRP A 158 6.80 -1.67 -12.70
C TRP A 158 6.96 -3.01 -11.98
N LYS A 159 7.43 -2.94 -10.74
CA LYS A 159 7.54 -4.05 -9.81
C LYS A 159 6.25 -4.14 -8.98
N VAL A 160 5.78 -5.37 -8.79
CA VAL A 160 4.64 -5.67 -7.93
C VAL A 160 5.06 -5.46 -6.47
N PRO A 161 4.34 -4.65 -5.67
CA PRO A 161 4.60 -4.54 -4.23
C PRO A 161 4.60 -5.91 -3.54
N HIS A 162 5.58 -6.15 -2.66
CA HIS A 162 5.84 -7.48 -2.11
C HIS A 162 4.60 -8.10 -1.44
N TYR A 163 3.82 -7.30 -0.71
CA TYR A 163 2.60 -7.79 -0.05
C TYR A 163 1.55 -8.36 -1.02
N ILE A 164 1.47 -7.81 -2.24
CA ILE A 164 0.58 -8.32 -3.30
C ILE A 164 1.16 -9.61 -3.85
N GLU A 165 2.46 -9.63 -4.13
CA GLU A 165 3.17 -10.79 -4.67
C GLU A 165 3.04 -12.01 -3.75
N GLU A 166 3.34 -11.87 -2.45
CA GLU A 166 3.22 -12.99 -1.50
C GLU A 166 1.78 -13.52 -1.40
N GLY A 167 0.78 -12.63 -1.50
CA GLY A 167 -0.62 -13.00 -1.49
C GLY A 167 -0.99 -13.82 -2.74
N LEU A 168 -0.58 -13.34 -3.91
CA LEU A 168 -0.84 -14.00 -5.20
C LEU A 168 -0.10 -15.34 -5.33
N LEU A 169 1.10 -15.47 -4.77
CA LEU A 169 1.82 -16.75 -4.73
C LEU A 169 1.14 -17.77 -3.83
N TRP A 170 0.56 -17.33 -2.70
CA TRP A 170 -0.14 -18.22 -1.77
C TRP A 170 -1.45 -18.79 -2.33
N ILE A 171 -2.19 -18.00 -3.12
CA ILE A 171 -3.51 -18.39 -3.64
C ILE A 171 -3.44 -19.37 -4.82
N ARG A 172 -2.28 -19.46 -5.51
CA ARG A 172 -2.02 -20.46 -6.55
C ARG A 172 -2.29 -21.90 -6.06
#